data_AF-A0A955LZ86-F1
#
_entry.id   AF-A0A955LZ86-F1
#
_cell.length_a   1.000
_cell.length_b   1.000
_cell.length_c   1.000
_cell.angle_alpha   90.00
_cell.angle_beta   90.00
_cell.angle_gamma   90.00
#
_symmetry.space_group_name_H-M   'P 1'
#
loop_
_entity.id
_entity.type
_entity.pdbx_description
1 polymer ?
#
loop_
_entity_poly.entity_id
_entity_poly.type
_entity_poly.pdbx_seq_one_letter_code
_entity_poly.pdbx_strand_id
1 'polypeptide(L)' 'KGSLALLEHQQESADILRKRVTSKGGTTEAALKVFQKHNYEKIFKDALSAAKKRAKELSRS' A
#
# COMPACT_ATOMS: atom_id res chain seq x y z
N LYS A 1 7.14 2.33 16.24
CA LYS A 1 7.01 3.51 15.35
C LYS A 1 8.01 3.33 14.22
N GLY A 2 7.54 2.98 13.00
CA GLY A 2 8.38 2.53 11.87
C GLY A 2 8.05 3.32 10.60
N SER A 3 7.62 2.63 9.54
CA SER A 3 7.24 3.26 8.25
C SER A 3 6.18 4.36 8.39
N LEU A 4 5.20 4.21 9.27
CA LEU A 4 4.19 5.23 9.54
C LEU A 4 4.80 6.53 10.10
N ALA A 5 5.77 6.42 11.01
CA ALA A 5 6.42 7.59 11.58
C ALA A 5 7.24 8.34 10.52
N LEU A 6 7.86 7.63 9.56
CA LEU A 6 8.56 8.27 8.45
C LEU A 6 7.60 9.08 7.57
N LEU A 7 6.40 8.56 7.30
CA LEU A 7 5.37 9.27 6.55
C LEU A 7 4.88 10.53 7.28
N GLU A 8 4.65 10.43 8.59
CA GLU A 8 4.14 11.54 9.40
C GLU A 8 5.18 12.66 9.58
N HIS A 9 6.47 12.32 9.70
CA HIS A 9 7.51 13.27 10.07
C HIS A 9 8.32 13.85 8.90
N GLN A 10 8.52 13.11 7.81
CA GLN A 10 9.44 13.54 6.74
C GLN A 10 8.78 14.46 5.69
N GLN A 11 7.46 14.72 5.76
CA GLN A 11 6.68 15.39 4.70
C GLN A 11 6.91 14.83 3.28
N GLU A 12 7.45 13.61 3.18
CA GLU A 12 7.71 12.92 1.93
C GLU A 12 6.55 11.98 1.60
N SER A 13 6.22 11.90 0.31
CA SER A 13 5.19 10.97 -0.14
C SER A 13 5.64 9.51 0.00
N ALA A 14 4.67 8.61 0.16
CA ALA A 14 4.92 7.17 0.32
C ALA A 14 5.69 6.54 -0.86
N ASP A 15 5.54 7.09 -2.07
CA ASP A 15 6.29 6.59 -3.22
C ASP A 15 7.78 6.92 -3.14
N ILE A 16 8.15 8.08 -2.59
CA ILE A 16 9.54 8.50 -2.39
C ILE A 16 10.18 7.64 -1.31
N LEU A 17 9.51 7.46 -0.17
CA LEU A 17 10.00 6.61 0.91
C LEU A 17 10.19 5.16 0.45
N ARG A 18 9.26 4.62 -0.37
CA ARG A 18 9.40 3.28 -0.95
C ARG A 18 10.61 3.20 -1.88
N LYS A 19 10.84 4.20 -2.73
CA LYS A 19 12.01 4.24 -3.63
C LYS A 19 13.33 4.21 -2.84
N ARG A 20 13.42 4.90 -1.70
CA ARG A 20 14.62 4.92 -0.85
C ARG A 20 15.03 3.55 -0.31
N VAL A 21 14.07 2.66 -0.09
CA VAL A 21 14.34 1.28 0.38
C VAL A 21 14.42 0.25 -0.75
N THR A 22 14.35 0.70 -2.01
CA THR A 22 14.34 -0.15 -3.20
C THR A 22 15.59 0.09 -4.05
N SER A 23 16.66 -0.63 -3.72
CA SER A 23 17.87 -0.64 -4.55
C SER A 23 17.70 -1.56 -5.77
N LYS A 24 18.31 -1.19 -6.90
CA LYS A 24 18.32 -1.98 -8.13
C LYS A 24 18.90 -3.38 -7.87
N GLY A 25 18.15 -4.43 -8.22
CA GLY A 25 18.56 -5.82 -7.97
C GLY A 25 18.52 -6.26 -6.51
N GLY A 26 18.00 -5.43 -5.60
CA GLY A 26 17.88 -5.75 -4.17
C GLY A 26 16.68 -6.64 -3.84
N THR A 27 16.63 -7.08 -2.59
CA THR A 27 15.54 -7.94 -2.07
C THR A 27 14.17 -7.25 -2.10
N THR A 28 14.12 -5.96 -1.76
CA THR A 28 12.89 -5.15 -1.81
C THR A 28 12.35 -5.04 -3.24
N GLU A 29 13.22 -4.86 -4.23
CA GLU A 29 12.81 -4.81 -5.64
C GLU A 29 12.22 -6.15 -6.08
N ALA A 30 12.87 -7.27 -5.71
CA ALA A 30 12.37 -8.61 -6.02
C ALA A 30 10.97 -8.85 -5.41
N ALA A 31 10.76 -8.46 -4.16
CA ALA A 31 9.45 -8.56 -3.50
C ALA A 31 8.38 -7.70 -4.21
N LEU A 32 8.71 -6.46 -4.57
CA LEU A 32 7.80 -5.57 -5.28
C LEU A 32 7.40 -6.10 -6.67
N LYS A 33 8.33 -6.74 -7.39
CA LYS A 33 8.03 -7.40 -8.67
C LYS A 33 7.01 -8.52 -8.51
N VAL A 34 7.11 -9.33 -7.45
CA VAL A 34 6.11 -10.36 -7.13
C VAL A 34 4.76 -9.72 -6.84
N PHE A 35 4.70 -8.68 -6.00
CA PHE A 35 3.44 -7.98 -5.71
C PHE A 35 2.80 -7.39 -6.97
N GLN A 36 3.59 -6.77 -7.85
CA GLN A 36 3.12 -6.24 -9.13
C GLN A 36 2.56 -7.33 -10.03
N LYS A 37 3.23 -8.49 -10.12
CA LYS A 37 2.74 -9.66 -10.88
C LYS A 37 1.35 -10.12 -10.40
N HIS A 38 1.08 -9.99 -9.11
CA HIS A 38 -0.21 -10.33 -8.50
C HIS A 38 -1.23 -9.17 -8.51
N ASN A 39 -0.96 -8.06 -9.21
CA ASN A 39 -1.84 -6.90 -9.28
C ASN A 39 -2.30 -6.41 -7.90
N TYR A 40 -1.37 -6.33 -6.94
CA TYR A 40 -1.71 -5.96 -5.55
C TYR A 40 -2.54 -4.67 -5.46
N GLU A 41 -2.30 -3.68 -6.32
CA GLU A 41 -3.08 -2.43 -6.36
C GLU A 41 -4.57 -2.67 -6.60
N LYS A 42 -4.91 -3.60 -7.50
CA LYS A 42 -6.30 -3.98 -7.77
C LYS A 42 -6.92 -4.66 -6.56
N ILE A 43 -6.16 -5.57 -5.93
CA ILE A 43 -6.61 -6.30 -4.73
C ILE A 43 -6.98 -5.30 -3.61
N PHE A 44 -6.11 -4.32 -3.32
CA PHE A 44 -6.40 -3.30 -2.31
C PHE A 44 -7.60 -2.42 -2.67
N LYS A 45 -7.72 -1.97 -3.94
CA LYS A 45 -8.87 -1.18 -4.39
C LYS A 45 -10.18 -1.94 -4.23
N ASP A 46 -10.21 -3.20 -4.64
CA ASP A 46 -11.40 -4.05 -4.56
C ASP A 46 -11.78 -4.32 -3.10
N ALA A 47 -10.80 -4.62 -2.24
CA ALA A 47 -11.03 -4.88 -0.82
C ALA A 47 -11.60 -3.64 -0.11
N LEU A 48 -11.03 -2.45 -0.35
CA LEU A 48 -11.53 -1.20 0.23
C LEU A 48 -12.94 -0.86 -0.27
N SER A 49 -13.22 -1.12 -1.56
CA SER A 49 -14.55 -0.94 -2.13
C SER A 49 -15.59 -1.87 -1.47
N ALA A 50 -15.25 -3.16 -1.30
CA ALA A 50 -16.10 -4.13 -0.63
C ALA A 50 -16.37 -3.76 0.83
N ALA A 51 -15.33 -3.36 1.57
CA ALA A 51 -15.45 -2.88 2.95
C ALA A 51 -16.36 -1.65 3.04
N LYS A 52 -16.17 -0.66 2.15
CA LYS A 52 -17.02 0.54 2.08
C LYS A 52 -18.47 0.20 1.78
N LYS A 53 -18.73 -0.74 0.86
CA LYS A 53 -20.07 -1.22 0.55
C LYS A 53 -20.73 -1.85 1.78
N ARG A 54 -20.02 -2.75 2.47
CA ARG A 54 -20.53 -3.41 3.67
C ARG A 54 -20.85 -2.42 4.80
N ALA A 55 -19.98 -1.44 5.03
CA ALA A 55 -20.21 -0.39 6.03
C ALA A 55 -21.49 0.41 5.75
N LYS A 56 -21.77 0.72 4.47
CA LYS A 56 -23.01 1.41 4.07
C LYS A 56 -24.26 0.56 4.28
N GLU A 57 -24.19 -0.74 4.02
CA GLU A 57 -25.30 -1.66 4.27
C GLU A 57 -25.62 -1.75 5.77
N LEU A 58 -24.58 -1.87 6.61
CA LEU A 58 -24.72 -1.89 8.06
C LEU A 58 -25.32 -0.61 8.63
N SER A 59 -24.95 0.55 8.09
CA SER A 59 -25.48 1.85 8.55
C SER A 59 -26.93 2.11 8.13
N ARG A 60 -27.46 1.34 7.17
CA ARG A 60 -28.85 1.45 6.69
C ARG A 60 -29.78 0.40 7.32
N SER A 61 -29.22 -0.50 8.14
CA SER A 61 -29.96 -1.50 8.92
C SER A 61 -30.26 -0.92 10.30
#